data_AF-R9HYK3-F1
#
_entry.id   AF-R9HYK3-F1
#
_cell.length_a   1.000
_cell.length_b   1.000
_cell.length_c   1.000
_cell.angle_alpha   90.00
_cell.angle_beta   90.00
_cell.angle_gamma   90.00
#
_symmetry.space_group_name_H-M   'P 1'
#
loop_
_entity.id
_entity.type
_entity.pdbx_description
1 polymer ?
#
loop_
_entity_poly.entity_id
_entity_poly.type
_entity_poly.pdbx_seq_one_letter_code
_entity_poly.pdbx_strand_id
1 'polypeptide(L)' 'MGDNNKIIRFDWAAKRLLRNKANFGVLEGFLTVLLDEKITIV' A
#
# COMPACT_ATOMS: atom_id res chain seq x y z
N MET A 1 -30.30 1.58 1.95
CA MET A 1 -29.48 1.49 0.73
C MET A 1 -28.26 2.38 0.89
N GLY A 2 -27.05 1.80 0.84
CA GLY A 2 -25.80 2.53 0.98
C GLY A 2 -24.60 1.60 0.86
N ASP A 3 -24.61 0.73 -0.15
CA ASP A 3 -23.42 -0.04 -0.54
C ASP A 3 -22.41 0.93 -1.14
N ASN A 4 -21.30 1.22 -0.46
CA ASN A 4 -20.11 1.82 -1.09
C ASN A 4 -18.82 1.72 -0.27
N ASN A 5 -18.71 0.77 0.67
CA ASN A 5 -17.42 0.51 1.32
C ASN A 5 -16.57 -0.43 0.44
N LYS A 6 -16.21 0.04 -0.77
CA LYS A 6 -15.25 -0.65 -1.65
C LYS A 6 -13.84 -0.48 -1.09
N ILE A 7 -13.60 -1.01 0.10
CA ILE A 7 -12.26 -1.10 0.67
C ILE A 7 -11.56 -2.23 -0.07
N ILE A 8 -10.61 -1.88 -0.94
CA ILE A 8 -9.70 -2.87 -1.50
C ILE A 8 -8.79 -3.33 -0.36
N ARG A 9 -9.08 -4.52 0.19
CA ARG A 9 -8.30 -5.10 1.28
C ARG A 9 -7.03 -5.73 0.73
N PHE A 10 -5.94 -4.98 0.75
CA PHE A 10 -4.59 -5.49 0.44
C PHE A 10 -3.98 -6.33 1.59
N ASP A 11 -4.82 -7.00 2.38
CA ASP A 11 -4.49 -7.52 3.71
C ASP A 11 -3.56 -8.73 3.77
N TRP A 12 -3.14 -9.29 2.62
CA TRP A 12 -2.23 -10.45 2.59
C TRP A 12 -1.00 -10.22 1.73
N ALA A 13 -1.17 -9.77 0.48
CA ALA A 13 -0.04 -9.45 -0.40
C ALA A 13 0.81 -8.29 0.14
N ALA A 14 0.18 -7.22 0.66
CA ALA A 14 0.92 -6.11 1.27
C ALA A 14 1.65 -6.55 2.54
N LYS A 15 1.02 -7.35 3.42
CA LYS A 15 1.69 -7.90 4.63
C LYS A 15 2.89 -8.79 4.28
N ARG A 16 2.84 -9.48 3.14
CA ARG A 16 3.95 -10.31 2.65
C ARG A 16 5.06 -9.46 2.01
N LEU A 17 4.70 -8.43 1.25
CA LEU A 17 5.63 -7.43 0.73
C LEU A 17 6.34 -6.71 1.87
N LEU A 18 5.60 -6.14 2.83
CA LEU A 18 6.08 -5.45 4.04
C LEU A 18 6.86 -6.32 5.03
N ARG A 19 7.14 -7.60 4.74
CA ARG A 19 7.93 -8.45 5.64
C ARG A 19 9.44 -8.22 5.50
N ASN A 20 9.89 -7.72 4.35
CA ASN A 20 11.31 -7.51 4.08
C ASN A 20 11.61 -6.01 3.93
N LYS A 21 12.62 -5.50 4.65
CA LYS A 21 12.99 -4.07 4.67
C LYS A 21 13.23 -3.49 3.28
N ALA A 22 13.72 -4.30 2.33
CA ALA A 22 13.92 -3.88 0.94
C ALA A 22 12.60 -3.61 0.18
N ASN A 23 11.51 -4.27 0.56
CA ASN A 23 10.21 -4.12 -0.08
C ASN A 23 9.43 -2.90 0.41
N PHE A 24 9.83 -2.28 1.53
CA PHE A 24 9.22 -1.03 2.01
C PHE A 24 9.55 0.12 1.07
N GLY A 25 10.82 0.29 0.69
CA GLY A 25 11.21 1.33 -0.27
C GLY A 25 10.57 1.15 -1.66
N VAL A 26 10.41 -0.10 -2.11
CA VAL A 26 9.68 -0.41 -3.35
C VAL A 26 8.20 -0.06 -3.23
N LEU A 27 7.57 -0.34 -2.09
CA LEU A 27 6.17 -0.02 -1.86
C LEU A 27 5.93 1.49 -1.69
N GLU A 28 6.83 2.19 -1.00
CA GLU A 28 6.83 3.66 -0.89
C GLU A 28 6.93 4.31 -2.27
N GLY A 29 7.87 3.88 -3.10
CA GLY A 29 8.00 4.36 -4.47
C GLY A 29 6.76 4.05 -5.33
N PHE A 30 6.22 2.84 -5.22
CA PHE A 30 5.01 2.43 -5.94
C PHE A 30 3.79 3.27 -5.56
N LEU A 31 3.56 3.48 -4.26
CA LEU A 31 2.44 4.28 -3.76
C LEU A 31 2.63 5.76 -4.07
N THR A 32 3.87 6.26 -4.01
CA THR A 32 4.18 7.64 -4.35
C THR A 32 3.85 7.96 -5.80
N VAL A 33 4.15 7.04 -6.72
CA VAL A 33 3.80 7.20 -8.14
C VAL A 33 2.30 7.01 -8.38
N LEU A 34 1.66 6.07 -7.67
CA LEU A 34 0.24 5.76 -7.86
C LEU A 34 -0.69 6.85 -7.33
N LEU A 35 -0.30 7.53 -6.26
CA LEU A 35 -1.09 8.57 -5.59
C LEU A 35 -0.56 9.99 -5.83
N ASP A 36 0.55 10.12 -6.55
CA ASP A 36 1.24 11.40 -6.83
C ASP A 36 1.57 12.21 -5.56
N GLU A 37 1.75 11.51 -4.44
CA GLU A 37 2.02 12.09 -3.12
C GLU A 37 3.16 11.34 -2.42
N LYS A 38 4.00 12.05 -1.65
CA LYS A 38 5.14 11.41 -0.98
C LYS A 38 4.66 10.54 0.19
N ILE A 39 4.75 9.22 0.05
CA ILE A 39 4.38 8.26 1.09
C ILE A 39 5.62 7.72 1.80
N THR A 40 5.58 7.72 3.13
CA THR A 40 6.61 7.11 4.00
C THR A 40 5.97 6.04 4.88
N ILE A 41 6.55 4.83 4.92
CA ILE A 41 6.09 3.73 5.76
C ILE A 41 7.05 3.59 6.96
N VAL A 42 6.55 3.81 8.18
CA VAL A 42 7.30 3.77 9.45
C VAL A 42 7.14 2.47 10.23
#